data_AF-A0A1N7EPD2-F1
#
_entry.id   AF-A0A1N7EPD2-F1
#
_cell.length_a   1.000
_cell.length_b   1.000
_cell.length_c   1.000
_cell.angle_alpha   90.00
_cell.angle_beta   90.00
_cell.angle_gamma   90.00
#
_symmetry.space_group_name_H-M   'P 1'
#
loop_
_entity.id
_entity.type
_entity.pdbx_description
1 polymer ?
#
loop_
_entity_poly.entity_id
_entity_poly.type
_entity_poly.pdbx_seq_one_letter_code
_entity_poly.pdbx_strand_id
1 'polypeptide(L)'
;MQRLHARYPFLEAARDAVATEAVDLATIVEQDRAVVDRARERVVAALEAGETGEPRRETRTELLSYPVARVLVSMVEERVLVRKYARTEAESAYERFTDDFEETTELKSVESAGLDLETVLAEFDLQEPIRETPDGYRIDVGTYLLLAEDCWGDEWRLVNRALADGEVPVTDGELLTLLQEAVRSRIEDGLPFDVPTEIASALEDDADEIREVLSELDLTREIDTVVPDLFPPCMKALLDQVQKGEHLPHHSRFAITAFLASIGMSTDEIVDLYRVNSSFGEEMTRYQTDHIRGDTSPTEYSPPSCATMKSYGDCVNKDDLCERIPHPMAYYEERIDEADDDEVEDWRETNGDDGQEASGD
;
A
#
# COMPACT_ATOMS: atom_id res chain seq x y z
N MET A 1 1.16 32.04 -4.51
CA MET A 1 1.66 30.67 -4.20
C MET A 1 3.19 30.60 -4.27
N GLN A 2 3.87 29.89 -3.36
CA GLN A 2 5.34 29.74 -3.32
C GLN A 2 5.77 28.32 -3.70
N ARG A 3 7.04 28.12 -4.11
CA ARG A 3 7.58 26.79 -4.44
C ARG A 3 7.50 25.80 -3.28
N LEU A 4 7.76 26.29 -2.06
CA LEU A 4 7.66 25.48 -0.83
C LEU A 4 6.29 24.84 -0.68
N HIS A 5 5.22 25.58 -0.99
CA HIS A 5 3.85 25.08 -0.86
C HIS A 5 3.56 23.96 -1.86
N ALA A 6 4.10 24.05 -3.08
CA ALA A 6 3.97 22.97 -4.06
C ALA A 6 4.81 21.73 -3.69
N ARG A 7 5.95 21.93 -3.00
CA ARG A 7 6.81 20.85 -2.49
C ARG A 7 6.20 20.14 -1.28
N TYR A 8 5.43 20.86 -0.45
CA TYR A 8 4.76 20.32 0.74
C TYR A 8 3.30 20.77 0.78
N PRO A 9 2.43 20.22 -0.10
CA PRO A 9 1.07 20.71 -0.28
C PRO A 9 0.11 20.32 0.87
N PHE A 10 0.54 19.42 1.75
CA PHE A 10 -0.21 19.01 2.93
C PHE A 10 -0.16 20.02 4.08
N LEU A 11 0.81 20.93 4.09
CA LEU A 11 1.00 21.95 5.14
C LEU A 11 -0.17 22.92 5.22
N GLU A 12 -0.46 23.45 6.42
CA GLU A 12 -1.47 24.49 6.63
C GLU A 12 -1.17 25.72 5.77
N ALA A 13 0.08 26.17 5.73
CA ALA A 13 0.51 27.31 4.91
C ALA A 13 0.24 27.13 3.40
N ALA A 14 0.31 25.88 2.91
CA ALA A 14 -0.01 25.56 1.52
C ALA A 14 -1.52 25.67 1.27
N ARG A 15 -2.34 25.16 2.20
CA ARG A 15 -3.82 25.27 2.16
C ARG A 15 -4.26 26.73 2.21
N ASP A 16 -3.68 27.53 3.09
CA ASP A 16 -3.95 28.97 3.21
C ASP A 16 -3.60 29.74 1.94
N ALA A 17 -2.51 29.35 1.27
CA ALA A 17 -2.12 29.98 0.01
C ALA A 17 -3.11 29.69 -1.12
N VAL A 18 -3.73 28.51 -1.14
CA VAL A 18 -4.81 28.17 -2.08
C VAL A 18 -6.07 28.97 -1.73
N ALA A 19 -6.46 29.01 -0.46
CA ALA A 19 -7.65 29.71 0.00
C ALA A 19 -7.57 31.24 -0.24
N THR A 20 -6.40 31.85 0.01
CA THR A 20 -6.18 33.30 -0.12
C THR A 20 -6.31 33.78 -1.57
N GLU A 21 -5.95 32.96 -2.55
CA GLU A 21 -6.10 33.32 -3.96
C GLU A 21 -7.55 33.18 -4.47
N ALA A 22 -8.51 32.91 -3.57
CA ALA A 22 -9.94 32.73 -3.87
C ALA A 22 -10.16 31.76 -5.04
N VAL A 23 -9.33 30.72 -5.11
CA VAL A 23 -9.39 29.75 -6.19
C VAL A 23 -10.54 28.81 -5.92
N ASP A 24 -11.64 29.01 -6.65
CA ASP A 24 -12.79 28.13 -6.59
C ASP A 24 -12.47 26.80 -7.27
N LEU A 25 -12.53 25.71 -6.50
CA LEU A 25 -12.17 24.37 -6.95
C LEU A 25 -13.05 23.91 -8.12
N ALA A 26 -14.34 24.26 -8.13
CA ALA A 26 -15.25 23.95 -9.24
C ALA A 26 -14.78 24.62 -10.54
N THR A 27 -14.38 25.89 -10.48
CA THR A 27 -13.80 26.61 -11.62
C THR A 27 -12.49 25.95 -12.10
N ILE A 28 -11.63 25.47 -11.20
CA ILE A 28 -10.37 24.80 -11.57
C ILE A 28 -10.66 23.54 -12.37
N VAL A 29 -11.52 22.65 -11.85
CA VAL A 29 -11.77 21.35 -12.49
C VAL A 29 -12.44 21.50 -13.85
N GLU A 30 -13.24 22.57 -14.04
CA GLU A 30 -13.87 22.87 -15.33
C GLU A 30 -12.93 23.51 -16.35
N GLN A 31 -12.02 24.39 -15.92
CA GLN A 31 -11.29 25.29 -16.84
C GLN A 31 -9.81 24.97 -16.98
N ASP A 32 -9.21 24.26 -16.01
CA ASP A 32 -7.77 24.03 -15.93
C ASP A 32 -7.45 22.53 -16.05
N ARG A 33 -7.54 22.01 -17.26
CA ARG A 33 -7.17 20.61 -17.55
C ARG A 33 -5.72 20.29 -17.18
N ALA A 34 -4.80 21.26 -17.19
CA ALA A 34 -3.42 21.00 -16.80
C ALA A 34 -3.29 20.61 -15.32
N VAL A 35 -4.12 21.21 -14.46
CA VAL A 35 -4.22 20.84 -13.04
C VAL A 35 -4.85 19.46 -12.88
N VAL A 36 -5.97 19.20 -13.58
CA VAL A 36 -6.69 17.92 -13.51
C VAL A 36 -5.83 16.76 -14.01
N ASP A 37 -5.19 16.93 -15.16
CA ASP A 37 -4.31 15.90 -15.74
C ASP A 37 -3.12 15.60 -14.81
N ARG A 38 -2.54 16.64 -14.19
CA ARG A 38 -1.46 16.45 -13.19
C ARG A 38 -1.97 15.75 -11.94
N ALA A 39 -3.18 16.07 -11.48
CA ALA A 39 -3.80 15.42 -10.32
C ALA A 39 -4.04 13.94 -10.59
N ARG A 40 -4.57 13.60 -11.76
CA ARG A 40 -4.76 12.21 -12.18
C ARG A 40 -3.44 11.46 -12.28
N GLU A 41 -2.43 12.04 -12.94
CA GLU A 41 -1.07 11.47 -13.02
C GLU A 41 -0.49 11.20 -11.64
N ARG A 42 -0.72 12.10 -10.67
CA ARG A 42 -0.28 11.93 -9.28
C ARG A 42 -0.87 10.68 -8.63
N VAL A 43 -2.17 10.46 -8.82
CA VAL A 43 -2.90 9.31 -8.26
C VAL A 43 -2.52 8.01 -8.96
N VAL A 44 -2.43 8.03 -10.29
CA VAL A 44 -2.05 6.86 -11.10
C VAL A 44 -0.59 6.45 -10.82
N ALA A 45 0.34 7.40 -10.74
CA ALA A 45 1.74 7.10 -10.39
C ALA A 45 1.85 6.49 -8.98
N ALA A 46 1.05 6.95 -8.01
CA ALA A 46 1.01 6.36 -6.68
C ALA A 46 0.46 4.92 -6.70
N LEU A 47 -0.50 4.64 -7.60
CA LEU A 47 -1.06 3.31 -7.77
C LEU A 47 -0.08 2.33 -8.43
N GLU A 48 0.57 2.75 -9.52
CA GLU A 48 1.39 1.89 -10.39
C GLU A 48 2.85 1.77 -9.91
N ALA A 49 3.47 2.89 -9.54
CA ALA A 49 4.91 2.98 -9.29
C ALA A 49 5.26 3.35 -7.83
N GLY A 50 4.25 3.70 -7.01
CA GLY A 50 4.48 4.12 -5.63
C GLY A 50 5.12 5.50 -5.49
N GLU A 51 5.07 6.33 -6.53
CA GLU A 51 5.69 7.67 -6.56
C GLU A 51 4.66 8.78 -6.91
N THR A 52 4.99 10.05 -6.67
CA THR A 52 4.07 11.18 -6.97
C THR A 52 4.12 11.69 -8.42
N GLY A 53 4.89 11.02 -9.29
CA GLY A 53 5.14 11.42 -10.68
C GLY A 53 6.03 12.66 -10.83
N GLU A 54 6.35 13.05 -12.06
CA GLU A 54 7.26 14.18 -12.34
C GLU A 54 6.58 15.54 -12.01
N PRO A 55 7.17 16.34 -11.09
CA PRO A 55 6.59 17.62 -10.68
C PRO A 55 6.47 18.61 -11.84
N ARG A 56 5.37 19.38 -11.87
CA ARG A 56 5.20 20.45 -12.86
C ARG A 56 6.07 21.65 -12.50
N ARG A 57 6.72 22.21 -13.53
CA ARG A 57 7.53 23.44 -13.41
C ARG A 57 6.72 24.64 -12.95
N GLU A 58 5.44 24.68 -13.30
CA GLU A 58 4.52 25.72 -12.86
C GLU A 58 4.01 25.42 -11.45
N THR A 59 4.45 26.24 -10.49
CA THR A 59 4.12 26.08 -9.07
C THR A 59 2.62 26.08 -8.79
N ARG A 60 1.84 26.87 -9.54
CA ARG A 60 0.38 26.91 -9.40
C ARG A 60 -0.23 25.56 -9.75
N THR A 61 0.15 25.02 -10.90
CA THR A 61 -0.35 23.72 -11.38
C THR A 61 0.01 22.59 -10.44
N GLU A 62 1.28 22.55 -10.01
CA GLU A 62 1.75 21.53 -9.06
C GLU A 62 1.00 21.61 -7.72
N LEU A 63 0.86 22.81 -7.15
CA LEU A 63 0.16 23.01 -5.88
C LEU A 63 -1.34 22.67 -5.98
N LEU A 64 -2.03 23.16 -7.02
CA LEU A 64 -3.48 22.94 -7.18
C LEU A 64 -3.82 21.50 -7.56
N SER A 65 -2.86 20.74 -8.11
CA SER A 65 -3.10 19.33 -8.42
C SER A 65 -3.24 18.45 -7.18
N TYR A 66 -2.68 18.85 -6.04
CA TYR A 66 -2.82 18.11 -4.78
C TYR A 66 -4.27 18.07 -4.24
N PRO A 67 -4.97 19.20 -4.04
CA PRO A 67 -6.37 19.15 -3.59
C PRO A 67 -7.28 18.48 -4.63
N VAL A 68 -7.01 18.59 -5.94
CA VAL A 68 -7.77 17.89 -6.98
C VAL A 68 -7.50 16.38 -6.94
N ALA A 69 -6.27 15.94 -6.67
CA ALA A 69 -5.94 14.53 -6.48
C ALA A 69 -6.68 13.93 -5.27
N ARG A 70 -6.75 14.67 -4.16
CA ARG A 70 -7.53 14.29 -2.97
C ARG A 70 -9.04 14.15 -3.25
N VAL A 71 -9.58 14.99 -4.13
CA VAL A 71 -10.97 14.85 -4.62
C VAL A 71 -11.12 13.57 -5.42
N LEU A 72 -10.23 13.30 -6.38
CA LEU A 72 -10.26 12.08 -7.20
C LEU A 72 -10.18 10.82 -6.32
N VAL A 73 -9.25 10.79 -5.35
CA VAL A 73 -9.14 9.69 -4.37
C VAL A 73 -10.43 9.52 -3.57
N SER A 74 -11.06 10.62 -3.14
CA SER A 74 -12.33 10.57 -2.40
C SER A 74 -13.52 10.12 -3.27
N MET A 75 -13.50 10.39 -4.58
CA MET A 75 -14.56 9.95 -5.51
C MET A 75 -14.50 8.46 -5.84
N VAL A 76 -13.32 7.85 -5.74
CA VAL A 76 -13.13 6.41 -6.00
C VAL A 76 -13.59 5.58 -4.80
N GLU A 77 -13.50 6.12 -3.59
CA GLU A 77 -13.99 5.51 -2.33
C GLU A 77 -13.36 4.15 -1.97
N GLU A 78 -12.22 3.80 -2.58
CA GLU A 78 -11.50 2.55 -2.30
C GLU A 78 -10.40 2.75 -1.24
N ARG A 79 -10.50 2.00 -0.13
CA ARG A 79 -9.55 2.08 1.01
C ARG A 79 -8.10 1.86 0.58
N VAL A 80 -7.92 0.92 -0.33
CA VAL A 80 -6.64 0.57 -0.95
C VAL A 80 -5.97 1.79 -1.58
N LEU A 81 -6.74 2.59 -2.32
CA LEU A 81 -6.24 3.78 -2.99
C LEU A 81 -5.88 4.87 -1.99
N VAL A 82 -6.71 5.09 -0.96
CA VAL A 82 -6.41 6.06 0.11
C VAL A 82 -5.06 5.75 0.75
N ARG A 83 -4.84 4.49 1.15
CA ARG A 83 -3.61 4.04 1.80
C ARG A 83 -2.39 4.18 0.89
N LYS A 84 -2.50 3.76 -0.39
CA LYS A 84 -1.41 3.89 -1.38
C LYS A 84 -1.05 5.36 -1.62
N TYR A 85 -2.06 6.19 -1.86
CA TYR A 85 -1.87 7.61 -2.12
C TYR A 85 -1.20 8.32 -0.94
N ALA A 86 -1.70 8.11 0.28
CA ALA A 86 -1.14 8.74 1.47
C ALA A 86 0.30 8.29 1.76
N ARG A 87 0.59 6.98 1.62
CA ARG A 87 1.95 6.45 1.78
C ARG A 87 2.92 7.07 0.79
N THR A 88 2.56 7.11 -0.49
CA THR A 88 3.43 7.67 -1.54
C THR A 88 3.69 9.17 -1.35
N GLU A 89 2.68 9.95 -0.93
CA GLU A 89 2.88 11.38 -0.60
C GLU A 89 3.78 11.54 0.64
N ALA A 90 3.65 10.66 1.63
CA ALA A 90 4.49 10.67 2.83
C ALA A 90 5.95 10.26 2.52
N GLU A 91 6.18 9.23 1.72
CA GLU A 91 7.51 8.82 1.25
C GLU A 91 8.17 9.96 0.45
N SER A 92 7.42 10.59 -0.45
CA SER A 92 7.90 11.78 -1.16
C SER A 92 8.25 12.93 -0.20
N ALA A 93 7.53 13.09 0.92
CA ALA A 93 7.84 14.09 1.93
C ALA A 93 9.12 13.72 2.71
N TYR A 94 9.31 12.45 3.08
CA TYR A 94 10.50 11.94 3.74
C TYR A 94 11.77 12.22 2.93
N GLU A 95 11.76 11.91 1.63
CA GLU A 95 12.90 12.20 0.74
C GLU A 95 13.21 13.69 0.73
N ARG A 96 12.17 14.53 0.60
CA ARG A 96 12.33 15.98 0.57
C ARG A 96 12.82 16.56 1.89
N PHE A 97 12.37 16.03 3.04
CA PHE A 97 12.86 16.41 4.37
C PHE A 97 14.33 16.05 4.52
N THR A 98 14.72 14.85 4.09
CA THR A 98 16.12 14.40 4.10
C THR A 98 17.00 15.39 3.34
N ASP A 99 16.62 15.71 2.10
CA ASP A 99 17.36 16.68 1.28
C ASP A 99 17.44 18.07 1.93
N ASP A 100 16.30 18.61 2.41
CA ASP A 100 16.24 19.96 2.97
C ASP A 100 17.07 20.09 4.27
N PHE A 101 17.12 19.04 5.10
CA PHE A 101 17.84 19.03 6.38
C PHE A 101 19.34 18.76 6.22
N GLU A 102 19.74 17.97 5.22
CA GLU A 102 21.14 17.81 4.84
C GLU A 102 21.70 19.13 4.28
N GLU A 103 20.96 19.81 3.38
CA GLU A 103 21.38 21.10 2.81
C GLU A 103 21.51 22.22 3.86
N THR A 104 20.61 22.29 4.83
CA THR A 104 20.69 23.30 5.91
C THR A 104 21.90 23.07 6.83
N THR A 105 22.36 21.83 6.96
CA THR A 105 23.57 21.50 7.73
C THR A 105 24.85 21.96 7.01
N GLU A 106 24.90 21.85 5.68
CA GLU A 106 26.07 22.25 4.88
C GLU A 106 26.13 23.76 4.55
N LEU A 107 24.98 24.44 4.42
CA LEU A 107 24.87 25.79 3.89
C LEU A 107 24.16 26.77 4.85
N LYS A 108 24.67 26.90 6.09
CA LYS A 108 24.17 27.85 7.13
C LYS A 108 24.27 29.36 6.79
N SER A 109 24.25 29.76 5.52
CA SER A 109 24.44 31.16 5.09
C SER A 109 23.68 31.58 3.83
N VAL A 110 22.79 30.74 3.30
CA VAL A 110 21.87 31.14 2.23
C VAL A 110 20.45 30.89 2.74
N GLU A 111 19.53 31.83 2.51
CA GLU A 111 18.09 31.63 2.77
C GLU A 111 17.65 30.36 2.04
N SER A 112 17.55 29.24 2.76
CA SER A 112 17.16 27.95 2.19
C SER A 112 15.71 28.08 1.75
N ALA A 113 15.44 27.76 0.48
CA ALA A 113 14.08 27.65 -0.03
C ALA A 113 13.37 26.36 0.43
N GLY A 114 14.06 25.54 1.23
CA GLY A 114 13.59 24.30 1.84
C GLY A 114 12.91 24.52 3.19
N LEU A 115 12.22 23.48 3.65
CA LEU A 115 11.53 23.45 4.93
C LEU A 115 12.54 23.13 6.05
N ASP A 116 12.46 23.81 7.18
CA ASP A 116 13.27 23.47 8.36
C ASP A 116 12.51 22.54 9.33
N LEU A 117 13.28 21.81 10.15
CA LEU A 117 12.71 20.84 11.09
C LEU A 117 11.80 21.51 12.13
N GLU A 118 12.12 22.73 12.59
CA GLU A 118 11.30 23.46 13.56
C GLU A 118 9.90 23.73 13.02
N THR A 119 9.80 24.08 11.73
CA THR A 119 8.54 24.30 11.03
C THR A 119 7.75 23.00 10.86
N VAL A 120 8.41 21.89 10.54
CA VAL A 120 7.75 20.57 10.48
C VAL A 120 7.20 20.18 11.85
N LEU A 121 8.01 20.32 12.90
CA LEU A 121 7.55 20.01 14.26
C LEU A 121 6.37 20.90 14.67
N ALA A 122 6.34 22.18 14.26
CA ALA A 122 5.20 23.06 14.53
C ALA A 122 3.92 22.61 13.81
N GLU A 123 4.02 22.22 12.54
CA GLU A 123 2.86 21.78 11.71
C GLU A 123 2.12 20.55 12.31
N PHE A 124 2.85 19.70 13.03
CA PHE A 124 2.32 18.49 13.64
C PHE A 124 2.15 18.59 15.16
N ASP A 125 2.28 19.79 15.74
CA ASP A 125 2.22 20.01 17.19
C ASP A 125 3.25 19.18 18.00
N LEU A 126 4.41 18.93 17.39
CA LEU A 126 5.49 18.08 17.93
C LEU A 126 6.62 18.86 18.61
N GLN A 127 6.56 20.21 18.66
CA GLN A 127 7.62 21.02 19.27
C GLN A 127 7.78 20.82 20.79
N GLU A 128 6.68 20.56 21.49
CA GLU A 128 6.71 20.28 22.94
C GLU A 128 7.14 18.84 23.26
N PRO A 129 6.58 17.80 22.62
CA PRO A 129 6.94 16.42 22.94
C PRO A 129 8.30 15.97 22.39
N ILE A 130 8.90 16.69 21.42
CA ILE A 130 10.18 16.33 20.81
C ILE A 130 11.27 17.32 21.22
N ARG A 131 12.32 16.81 21.84
CA ARG A 131 13.44 17.60 22.33
C ARG A 131 14.76 17.13 21.73
N GLU A 132 15.48 18.05 21.12
CA GLU A 132 16.84 17.81 20.63
C GLU A 132 17.83 17.58 21.79
N THR A 133 18.78 16.68 21.58
CA THR A 133 19.84 16.30 22.50
C THR A 133 21.17 16.17 21.75
N PRO A 134 22.32 16.14 22.44
CA PRO A 134 23.61 15.93 21.78
C PRO A 134 23.74 14.61 21.00
N ASP A 135 22.89 13.62 21.31
CA ASP A 135 22.95 12.26 20.76
C ASP A 135 21.77 11.94 19.81
N GLY A 136 20.99 12.94 19.39
CA GLY A 136 19.76 12.80 18.61
C GLY A 136 18.58 13.47 19.29
N TYR A 137 17.41 12.82 19.33
CA TYR A 137 16.19 13.38 19.90
C TYR A 137 15.62 12.53 21.03
N ARG A 138 14.75 13.14 21.83
CA ARG A 138 13.90 12.46 22.81
C ARG A 138 12.46 12.84 22.57
N ILE A 139 11.59 11.84 22.56
CA ILE A 139 10.16 11.99 22.27
C ILE A 139 9.37 11.52 23.50
N ASP A 140 8.36 12.28 23.92
CA ASP A 140 7.39 11.81 24.92
C ASP A 140 6.79 10.47 24.49
N VAL A 141 6.71 9.51 25.42
CA VAL A 141 6.29 8.14 25.13
C VAL A 141 4.88 8.06 24.52
N GLY A 142 3.97 8.96 24.89
CA GLY A 142 2.64 9.01 24.30
C GLY A 142 2.70 9.40 22.83
N THR A 143 3.45 10.45 22.51
CA THR A 143 3.70 10.87 21.13
C THR A 143 4.45 9.82 20.32
N TYR A 144 5.46 9.18 20.91
CA TYR A 144 6.19 8.10 20.26
C TYR A 144 5.27 6.94 19.86
N LEU A 145 4.40 6.48 20.78
CA LEU A 145 3.48 5.38 20.52
C LEU A 145 2.48 5.70 19.40
N LEU A 146 1.99 6.94 19.34
CA LEU A 146 1.09 7.39 18.28
C LEU A 146 1.79 7.43 16.92
N LEU A 147 3.01 7.97 16.86
CA LEU A 147 3.76 8.08 15.60
C LEU A 147 4.29 6.72 15.12
N ALA A 148 4.61 5.81 16.03
CA ALA A 148 5.19 4.50 15.71
C ALA A 148 4.15 3.39 15.48
N GLU A 149 2.85 3.68 15.56
CA GLU A 149 1.76 2.69 15.52
C GLU A 149 1.84 1.76 14.30
N ASP A 150 2.11 2.35 13.13
CA ASP A 150 2.17 1.67 11.83
C ASP A 150 3.61 1.41 11.35
N CYS A 151 4.62 1.70 12.18
CA CYS A 151 6.01 1.46 11.82
C CYS A 151 6.33 -0.04 11.86
N TRP A 152 6.96 -0.53 10.79
CA TRP A 152 7.31 -1.95 10.65
C TRP A 152 8.64 -2.27 11.32
N GLY A 153 8.68 -3.35 12.10
CA GLY A 153 9.90 -3.88 12.71
C GLY A 153 9.87 -3.87 14.24
N ASP A 154 10.52 -4.87 14.83
CA ASP A 154 10.61 -5.02 16.29
C ASP A 154 11.30 -3.83 16.96
N GLU A 155 12.15 -3.10 16.24
CA GLU A 155 12.83 -1.90 16.72
C GLU A 155 11.87 -0.77 17.10
N TRP A 156 10.67 -0.71 16.51
CA TRP A 156 9.67 0.32 16.83
C TRP A 156 8.82 -0.01 18.05
N ARG A 157 8.78 -1.29 18.45
CA ARG A 157 8.00 -1.73 19.61
C ARG A 157 8.60 -1.13 20.89
N LEU A 158 7.76 -0.49 21.71
CA LEU A 158 8.20 0.15 22.95
C LEU A 158 8.94 -0.81 23.90
N VAL A 159 8.58 -2.10 23.89
CA VAL A 159 9.26 -3.14 24.71
C VAL A 159 10.75 -3.31 24.36
N ASN A 160 11.15 -2.93 23.14
CA ASN A 160 12.52 -3.00 22.64
C ASN A 160 13.24 -1.63 22.70
N ARG A 161 12.58 -0.60 23.24
CA ARG A 161 13.11 0.76 23.34
C ARG A 161 13.61 1.06 24.75
N ALA A 162 14.65 1.90 24.82
CA ALA A 162 15.00 2.55 26.08
C ALA A 162 13.91 3.58 26.43
N LEU A 163 13.43 3.56 27.67
CA LEU A 163 12.46 4.53 28.17
C LEU A 163 13.01 5.11 29.48
N ALA A 164 13.18 6.43 29.53
CA ALA A 164 13.66 7.14 30.72
C ALA A 164 12.87 8.43 30.90
N ASP A 165 12.37 8.67 32.11
CA ASP A 165 11.60 9.87 32.46
C ASP A 165 10.39 10.15 31.54
N GLY A 166 9.81 9.08 30.98
CA GLY A 166 8.69 9.19 30.04
C GLY A 166 9.10 9.51 28.60
N GLU A 167 10.39 9.59 28.30
CA GLU A 167 10.92 9.90 26.97
C GLU A 167 11.63 8.69 26.34
N VAL A 168 11.42 8.49 25.03
CA VAL A 168 12.11 7.51 24.19
C VAL A 168 13.19 8.23 23.38
N PRO A 169 14.47 7.79 23.43
CA PRO A 169 15.52 8.34 22.59
C PRO A 169 15.40 7.79 21.16
N VAL A 170 15.56 8.68 20.17
CA VAL A 170 15.54 8.34 18.75
C VAL A 170 16.66 9.08 18.01
N THR A 171 17.18 8.47 16.96
CA THR A 171 18.15 9.07 16.04
C THR A 171 17.48 10.04 15.06
N ASP A 172 18.27 10.82 14.32
CA ASP A 172 17.76 11.71 13.27
C ASP A 172 16.97 10.95 12.19
N GLY A 173 17.47 9.79 11.75
CA GLY A 173 16.79 8.95 10.75
C GLY A 173 15.47 8.40 11.27
N GLU A 174 15.43 7.96 12.53
CA GLU A 174 14.18 7.49 13.14
C GLU A 174 13.17 8.62 13.31
N LEU A 175 13.62 9.84 13.66
CA LEU A 175 12.74 11.00 13.71
C LEU A 175 12.13 11.28 12.33
N LEU A 176 12.92 11.22 11.26
CA LEU A 176 12.41 11.40 9.90
C LEU A 176 11.36 10.35 9.53
N THR A 177 11.56 9.08 9.90
CA THR A 177 10.54 8.05 9.72
C THR A 177 9.27 8.37 10.52
N LEU A 178 9.37 8.79 11.78
CA LEU A 178 8.19 9.17 12.57
C LEU A 178 7.45 10.39 11.99
N LEU A 179 8.18 11.35 11.39
CA LEU A 179 7.58 12.48 10.68
C LEU A 179 6.90 12.06 9.38
N GLN A 180 7.43 11.07 8.67
CA GLN A 180 6.75 10.45 7.53
C GLN A 180 5.38 9.87 7.95
N GLU A 181 5.32 9.16 9.08
CA GLU A 181 4.07 8.62 9.61
C GLU A 181 3.07 9.73 9.99
N ALA A 182 3.56 10.83 10.58
CA ALA A 182 2.73 12.00 10.87
C ALA A 182 2.11 12.60 9.61
N VAL A 183 2.89 12.68 8.52
CA VAL A 183 2.41 13.13 7.20
C VAL A 183 1.37 12.15 6.65
N ARG A 184 1.63 10.83 6.70
CA ARG A 184 0.68 9.82 6.21
C ARG A 184 -0.64 9.91 6.95
N SER A 185 -0.62 9.85 8.29
CA SER A 185 -1.82 9.95 9.14
C SER A 185 -2.60 11.24 8.84
N ARG A 186 -1.93 12.39 8.70
CA ARG A 186 -2.59 13.66 8.34
C ARG A 186 -3.31 13.62 7.00
N ILE A 187 -2.80 12.86 6.02
CA ILE A 187 -3.43 12.71 4.71
C ILE A 187 -4.61 11.74 4.80
N GLU A 188 -4.42 10.59 5.46
CA GLU A 188 -5.45 9.56 5.66
C GLU A 188 -6.63 10.08 6.47
N ASP A 189 -6.41 10.78 7.58
CA ASP A 189 -7.46 11.41 8.40
C ASP A 189 -8.33 12.40 7.60
N GLY A 190 -7.77 12.92 6.51
CA GLY A 190 -8.45 13.84 5.60
C GLY A 190 -9.15 13.16 4.42
N LEU A 191 -9.24 11.83 4.37
CA LEU A 191 -9.76 11.05 3.23
C LEU A 191 -10.52 9.78 3.69
N PRO A 192 -11.56 9.34 2.95
CA PRO A 192 -12.28 10.08 1.93
C PRO A 192 -13.17 11.18 2.56
N PHE A 193 -13.63 12.12 1.75
CA PHE A 193 -14.63 13.12 2.15
C PHE A 193 -15.74 13.26 1.10
N ASP A 194 -16.90 13.77 1.51
CA ASP A 194 -18.02 14.01 0.60
C ASP A 194 -17.67 15.08 -0.46
N VAL A 195 -17.70 14.69 -1.75
CA VAL A 195 -17.42 15.59 -2.88
C VAL A 195 -18.72 16.22 -3.40
N PRO A 196 -18.79 17.56 -3.54
CA PRO A 196 -19.94 18.22 -4.16
C PRO A 196 -20.25 17.71 -5.57
N THR A 197 -21.54 17.55 -5.90
CA THR A 197 -21.99 16.95 -7.16
C THR A 197 -21.48 17.67 -8.40
N GLU A 198 -21.35 19.00 -8.35
CA GLU A 198 -20.82 19.81 -9.44
C GLU A 198 -19.36 19.44 -9.76
N ILE A 199 -18.55 19.25 -8.72
CA ILE A 199 -17.13 18.87 -8.85
C ILE A 199 -17.02 17.42 -9.30
N ALA A 200 -17.79 16.52 -8.68
CA ALA A 200 -17.80 15.10 -9.04
C ALA A 200 -18.16 14.91 -10.53
N SER A 201 -19.18 15.61 -11.01
CA SER A 201 -19.60 15.53 -12.42
C SER A 201 -18.52 16.00 -13.40
N ALA A 202 -17.69 16.97 -13.01
CA ALA A 202 -16.61 17.49 -13.85
C ALA A 202 -15.39 16.56 -13.91
N LEU A 203 -15.22 15.70 -12.89
CA LEU A 203 -14.07 14.80 -12.74
C LEU A 203 -14.41 13.32 -12.97
N GLU A 204 -15.65 12.97 -13.31
CA GLU A 204 -16.09 11.58 -13.42
C GLU A 204 -15.25 10.76 -14.40
N ASP A 205 -14.96 11.31 -15.59
CA ASP A 205 -14.13 10.63 -16.59
C ASP A 205 -12.71 10.34 -16.06
N ASP A 206 -12.14 11.26 -15.26
CA ASP A 206 -10.81 11.10 -14.67
C ASP A 206 -10.84 10.12 -13.48
N ALA A 207 -11.93 10.07 -12.72
CA ALA A 207 -12.14 9.08 -11.66
C ALA A 207 -12.37 7.67 -12.22
N ASP A 208 -13.12 7.53 -13.31
CA ASP A 208 -13.33 6.25 -14.00
C ASP A 208 -12.02 5.64 -14.50
N GLU A 209 -11.09 6.45 -15.00
CA GLU A 209 -9.76 5.96 -15.39
C GLU A 209 -8.96 5.45 -14.18
N ILE A 210 -9.03 6.13 -13.04
CA ILE A 210 -8.39 5.66 -11.81
C ILE A 210 -9.01 4.35 -11.33
N ARG A 211 -10.33 4.19 -11.43
CA ARG A 211 -11.02 2.93 -11.12
C ARG A 211 -10.57 1.80 -12.06
N GLU A 212 -10.37 2.08 -13.34
CA GLU A 212 -9.84 1.11 -14.31
C GLU A 212 -8.43 0.66 -13.90
N VAL A 213 -7.50 1.59 -13.67
CA VAL A 213 -6.13 1.30 -13.21
C VAL A 213 -6.14 0.51 -11.89
N LEU A 214 -6.95 0.92 -10.92
CA LEU A 214 -7.07 0.21 -9.66
C LEU A 214 -7.60 -1.22 -9.85
N SER A 215 -8.62 -1.40 -10.70
CA SER A 215 -9.16 -2.73 -11.00
C SER A 215 -8.14 -3.64 -11.68
N GLU A 216 -7.23 -3.09 -12.48
CA GLU A 216 -6.12 -3.84 -13.07
C GLU A 216 -5.08 -4.24 -12.02
N LEU A 217 -4.87 -3.40 -11.00
CA LEU A 217 -3.91 -3.63 -9.90
C LEU A 217 -4.45 -4.52 -8.77
N ASP A 218 -5.75 -4.52 -8.50
CA ASP A 218 -6.35 -5.46 -7.53
C ASP A 218 -6.37 -6.90 -8.08
N LEU A 219 -6.19 -7.06 -9.38
CA LEU A 219 -5.89 -8.37 -9.99
C LEU A 219 -4.44 -8.82 -9.76
N THR A 220 -3.57 -7.96 -9.20
CA THR A 220 -2.14 -8.21 -8.96
C THR A 220 -1.67 -8.07 -7.50
N ARG A 221 -2.50 -7.65 -6.53
CA ARG A 221 -2.08 -7.49 -5.12
C ARG A 221 -1.90 -8.83 -4.38
N GLU A 222 -0.71 -8.95 -3.79
CA GLU A 222 -0.16 -10.09 -3.07
C GLU A 222 -0.80 -10.23 -1.69
N ILE A 223 -1.62 -11.26 -1.52
CA ILE A 223 -2.10 -11.70 -0.21
C ILE A 223 -0.98 -12.50 0.42
N ASP A 224 -0.16 -11.94 1.31
CA ASP A 224 1.02 -12.65 1.82
C ASP A 224 0.72 -13.70 2.91
N THR A 225 -0.51 -13.80 3.41
CA THR A 225 -0.91 -14.81 4.41
C THR A 225 -1.58 -16.00 3.74
N VAL A 226 -1.11 -17.22 4.04
CA VAL A 226 -1.62 -18.45 3.40
C VAL A 226 -2.37 -19.31 4.41
N VAL A 227 -3.69 -19.36 4.28
CA VAL A 227 -4.61 -20.04 5.19
C VAL A 227 -5.55 -20.90 4.35
N PRO A 228 -5.20 -22.18 4.09
CA PRO A 228 -6.01 -23.06 3.24
C PRO A 228 -7.48 -23.17 3.67
N ASP A 229 -7.77 -23.02 4.96
CA ASP A 229 -9.12 -23.04 5.52
C ASP A 229 -9.96 -21.79 5.17
N LEU A 230 -9.34 -20.71 4.71
CA LEU A 230 -10.04 -19.51 4.24
C LEU A 230 -10.19 -19.48 2.72
N PHE A 231 -9.57 -20.43 1.99
CA PHE A 231 -9.63 -20.46 0.52
C PHE A 231 -11.07 -20.53 -0.03
N PRO A 232 -11.29 -19.96 -1.24
CA PRO A 232 -12.54 -20.11 -1.96
C PRO A 232 -12.93 -21.57 -2.17
N PRO A 233 -14.23 -21.93 -2.18
CA PRO A 233 -14.66 -23.32 -2.30
C PRO A 233 -14.17 -24.01 -3.59
N CYS A 234 -13.99 -23.26 -4.67
CA CYS A 234 -13.41 -23.76 -5.92
C CYS A 234 -11.91 -24.08 -5.77
N MET A 235 -11.14 -23.22 -5.11
CA MET A 235 -9.69 -23.44 -4.91
C MET A 235 -9.44 -24.57 -3.91
N LYS A 236 -10.24 -24.67 -2.83
CA LYS A 236 -10.23 -25.83 -1.93
C LYS A 236 -10.46 -27.14 -2.69
N ALA A 237 -11.46 -27.17 -3.56
CA ALA A 237 -11.76 -28.36 -4.35
C ALA A 237 -10.63 -28.76 -5.32
N LEU A 238 -9.92 -27.78 -5.88
CA LEU A 238 -8.75 -28.03 -6.73
C LEU A 238 -7.54 -28.51 -5.92
N LEU A 239 -7.26 -27.86 -4.79
CA LEU A 239 -6.19 -28.26 -3.86
C LEU A 239 -6.40 -29.70 -3.36
N ASP A 240 -7.62 -30.03 -2.95
CA ASP A 240 -8.03 -31.38 -2.54
C ASP A 240 -7.72 -32.44 -3.61
N GLN A 241 -8.03 -32.15 -4.87
CA GLN A 241 -7.79 -33.06 -5.99
C GLN A 241 -6.28 -33.23 -6.22
N VAL A 242 -5.50 -32.16 -6.14
CA VAL A 242 -4.04 -32.20 -6.25
C VAL A 242 -3.43 -33.06 -5.15
N GLN A 243 -3.83 -32.84 -3.88
CA GLN A 243 -3.32 -33.59 -2.72
C GLN A 243 -3.71 -35.08 -2.73
N LYS A 244 -4.85 -35.43 -3.35
CA LYS A 244 -5.27 -36.82 -3.59
C LYS A 244 -4.53 -37.49 -4.75
N GLY A 245 -3.68 -36.74 -5.48
CA GLY A 245 -2.94 -37.23 -6.64
C GLY A 245 -3.80 -37.38 -7.89
N GLU A 246 -4.95 -36.69 -7.96
CA GLU A 246 -5.83 -36.74 -9.12
C GLU A 246 -5.27 -35.94 -10.30
N HIS A 247 -5.62 -36.34 -11.52
CA HIS A 247 -5.15 -35.64 -12.71
C HIS A 247 -6.04 -34.44 -13.03
N LEU A 248 -5.59 -33.25 -12.64
CA LEU A 248 -6.24 -32.00 -13.05
C LEU A 248 -5.99 -31.67 -14.55
N PRO A 249 -7.02 -31.19 -15.27
CA PRO A 249 -6.87 -30.55 -16.59
C PRO A 249 -5.90 -29.36 -16.55
N HIS A 250 -5.35 -29.00 -17.72
CA HIS A 250 -4.37 -27.90 -17.81
C HIS A 250 -4.91 -26.57 -17.29
N HIS A 251 -6.16 -26.22 -17.58
CA HIS A 251 -6.78 -24.98 -17.10
C HIS A 251 -6.99 -24.99 -15.59
N SER A 252 -7.40 -26.13 -15.01
CA SER A 252 -7.60 -26.27 -13.57
C SER A 252 -6.27 -26.19 -12.81
N ARG A 253 -5.20 -26.80 -13.35
CA ARG A 253 -3.84 -26.68 -12.80
C ARG A 253 -3.35 -25.23 -12.83
N PHE A 254 -3.53 -24.56 -13.97
CA PHE A 254 -3.19 -23.16 -14.09
C PHE A 254 -3.96 -22.31 -13.08
N ALA A 255 -5.27 -22.53 -12.92
CA ALA A 255 -6.12 -21.76 -12.02
C ALA A 255 -5.65 -21.81 -10.56
N ILE A 256 -5.37 -23.02 -10.05
CA ILE A 256 -4.92 -23.18 -8.66
C ILE A 256 -3.48 -22.67 -8.46
N THR A 257 -2.56 -22.96 -9.39
CA THR A 257 -1.18 -22.49 -9.27
C THR A 257 -1.07 -20.97 -9.41
N ALA A 258 -1.84 -20.34 -10.30
CA ALA A 258 -1.90 -18.88 -10.41
C ALA A 258 -2.47 -18.23 -9.15
N PHE A 259 -3.53 -18.82 -8.57
CA PHE A 259 -4.07 -18.35 -7.30
C PHE A 259 -3.03 -18.42 -6.17
N LEU A 260 -2.39 -19.58 -5.98
CA LEU A 260 -1.37 -19.76 -4.94
C LEU A 260 -0.17 -18.82 -5.11
N ALA A 261 0.27 -18.64 -6.37
CA ALA A 261 1.36 -17.74 -6.68
C ALA A 261 1.02 -16.27 -6.37
N SER A 262 -0.22 -15.84 -6.65
CA SER A 262 -0.74 -14.50 -6.36
C SER A 262 -1.01 -14.23 -4.88
N ILE A 263 -1.13 -15.27 -4.04
CA ILE A 263 -1.16 -15.14 -2.58
C ILE A 263 0.25 -15.31 -1.95
N GLY A 264 1.28 -14.88 -2.68
CA GLY A 264 2.64 -14.81 -2.16
C GLY A 264 3.39 -16.15 -2.01
N MET A 265 2.82 -17.31 -2.36
CA MET A 265 3.53 -18.60 -2.19
C MET A 265 4.64 -18.79 -3.21
N SER A 266 5.87 -19.02 -2.75
CA SER A 266 7.01 -19.41 -3.57
C SER A 266 6.80 -20.74 -4.29
N THR A 267 7.54 -20.95 -5.38
CA THR A 267 7.51 -22.20 -6.14
C THR A 267 7.77 -23.43 -5.24
N ASP A 268 8.67 -23.30 -4.27
CA ASP A 268 8.97 -24.37 -3.31
C ASP A 268 7.78 -24.64 -2.37
N GLU A 269 7.18 -23.58 -1.80
CA GLU A 269 6.01 -23.71 -0.92
C GLU A 269 4.79 -24.29 -1.66
N ILE A 270 4.56 -23.91 -2.93
CA ILE A 270 3.48 -24.48 -3.75
C ILE A 270 3.72 -25.97 -3.98
N VAL A 271 4.97 -26.36 -4.29
CA VAL A 271 5.34 -27.76 -4.45
C VAL A 271 5.09 -28.54 -3.15
N ASP A 272 5.47 -27.98 -2.00
CA ASP A 272 5.32 -28.61 -0.70
C ASP A 272 3.85 -28.72 -0.25
N LEU A 273 3.05 -27.67 -0.48
CA LEU A 273 1.60 -27.68 -0.22
C LEU A 273 0.88 -28.78 -1.03
N TYR A 274 1.35 -29.05 -2.25
CA TYR A 274 0.84 -30.15 -3.09
C TYR A 274 1.36 -31.53 -2.68
N ARG A 275 2.48 -31.62 -1.93
CA ARG A 275 3.27 -32.86 -1.75
C ARG A 275 2.75 -33.85 -0.71
N VAL A 276 1.56 -33.64 -0.16
CA VAL A 276 1.01 -34.47 0.93
C VAL A 276 0.93 -35.97 0.58
N ASN A 277 0.87 -36.37 -0.71
CA ASN A 277 1.08 -37.76 -1.13
C ASN A 277 1.88 -37.92 -2.45
N SER A 278 3.04 -38.57 -2.29
CA SER A 278 4.14 -38.95 -3.20
C SER A 278 3.95 -39.31 -4.70
N SER A 279 2.98 -38.79 -5.46
CA SER A 279 2.95 -39.00 -6.93
C SER A 279 2.74 -37.73 -7.78
N PHE A 280 3.01 -36.56 -7.22
CA PHE A 280 2.83 -35.31 -7.92
C PHE A 280 4.09 -34.91 -8.73
N GLY A 281 3.88 -34.43 -9.96
CA GLY A 281 4.95 -34.08 -10.90
C GLY A 281 5.60 -32.75 -10.55
N GLU A 282 6.57 -32.79 -9.63
CA GLU A 282 7.34 -31.65 -9.15
C GLU A 282 7.90 -30.80 -10.29
N GLU A 283 8.56 -31.42 -11.27
CA GLU A 283 9.18 -30.72 -12.41
C GLU A 283 8.16 -29.90 -13.22
N MET A 284 6.97 -30.43 -13.45
CA MET A 284 5.92 -29.73 -14.20
C MET A 284 5.37 -28.53 -13.41
N THR A 285 5.30 -28.66 -12.09
CA THR A 285 4.71 -27.65 -11.22
C THR A 285 5.65 -26.48 -11.04
N ARG A 286 6.95 -26.76 -10.87
CA ARG A 286 7.99 -25.75 -10.89
C ARG A 286 7.95 -24.98 -12.20
N TYR A 287 7.97 -25.69 -13.33
CA TYR A 287 7.89 -25.08 -14.65
C TYR A 287 6.64 -24.20 -14.85
N GLN A 288 5.47 -24.66 -14.41
CA GLN A 288 4.24 -23.89 -14.51
C GLN A 288 4.27 -22.64 -13.61
N THR A 289 4.78 -22.76 -12.39
CA THR A 289 4.84 -21.66 -11.42
C THR A 289 5.82 -20.58 -11.89
N ASP A 290 7.02 -20.96 -12.31
CA ASP A 290 8.06 -20.05 -12.80
C ASP A 290 7.66 -19.36 -14.11
N HIS A 291 6.74 -19.95 -14.88
CA HIS A 291 6.16 -19.32 -16.06
C HIS A 291 5.05 -18.32 -15.72
N ILE A 292 4.25 -18.62 -14.69
CA ILE A 292 3.15 -17.76 -14.21
C ILE A 292 3.70 -16.51 -13.52
N ARG A 293 4.77 -16.63 -12.75
CA ARG A 293 5.43 -15.54 -12.01
C ARG A 293 6.34 -14.64 -12.85
N GLY A 294 6.45 -14.88 -14.16
CA GLY A 294 7.30 -14.06 -15.03
C GLY A 294 8.81 -14.35 -14.93
N ASP A 295 9.28 -15.23 -14.04
CA ASP A 295 10.70 -15.61 -13.94
C ASP A 295 11.26 -16.20 -15.24
N THR A 296 10.39 -16.85 -16.03
CA THR A 296 10.74 -17.44 -17.34
C THR A 296 9.93 -16.85 -18.51
N SER A 297 9.12 -15.82 -18.27
CA SER A 297 8.16 -15.23 -19.23
C SER A 297 8.09 -13.71 -19.06
N PRO A 298 8.00 -12.91 -20.14
CA PRO A 298 7.88 -11.45 -20.04
C PRO A 298 6.52 -10.94 -19.50
N THR A 299 5.67 -11.82 -18.95
CA THR A 299 4.31 -11.50 -18.49
C THR A 299 3.98 -12.34 -17.28
N GLU A 300 3.61 -11.68 -16.19
CA GLU A 300 2.98 -12.29 -15.01
C GLU A 300 1.51 -12.60 -15.33
N TYR A 301 1.04 -13.77 -14.93
CA TYR A 301 -0.32 -14.24 -15.23
C TYR A 301 -1.19 -14.25 -13.98
N SER A 302 -2.32 -13.53 -14.03
CA SER A 302 -3.29 -13.50 -12.92
C SER A 302 -4.20 -14.75 -12.90
N PRO A 303 -4.71 -15.13 -11.71
CA PRO A 303 -5.72 -16.17 -11.56
C PRO A 303 -7.01 -15.87 -12.34
N PRO A 304 -7.75 -16.90 -12.80
CA PRO A 304 -8.98 -16.72 -13.57
C PRO A 304 -10.15 -16.22 -12.70
N SER A 305 -10.96 -15.33 -13.27
CA SER A 305 -12.19 -14.82 -12.63
C SER A 305 -13.25 -15.91 -12.38
N CYS A 306 -14.24 -15.62 -11.52
CA CYS A 306 -15.35 -16.55 -11.26
C CYS A 306 -16.12 -16.91 -12.54
N ALA A 307 -16.23 -15.99 -13.51
CA ALA A 307 -16.86 -16.25 -14.80
C ALA A 307 -16.04 -17.25 -15.65
N THR A 308 -14.72 -17.11 -15.63
CA THR A 308 -13.79 -18.03 -16.30
C THR A 308 -13.81 -19.40 -15.62
N MET A 309 -13.76 -19.45 -14.28
CA MET A 309 -13.88 -20.68 -13.49
C MET A 309 -15.19 -21.43 -13.77
N LYS A 310 -16.31 -20.72 -13.94
CA LYS A 310 -17.59 -21.32 -14.36
C LYS A 310 -17.51 -21.94 -15.75
N SER A 311 -16.82 -21.28 -16.68
CA SER A 311 -16.65 -21.75 -18.06
C SER A 311 -15.75 -22.98 -18.15
N TYR A 312 -14.75 -23.07 -17.27
CA TYR A 312 -13.87 -24.24 -17.13
C TYR A 312 -14.54 -25.42 -16.40
N GLY A 313 -15.59 -25.14 -15.62
CA GLY A 313 -16.26 -26.14 -14.79
C GLY A 313 -15.63 -26.30 -13.40
N ASP A 314 -14.68 -25.45 -13.04
CA ASP A 314 -13.96 -25.46 -11.75
C ASP A 314 -14.71 -24.68 -10.64
N CYS A 315 -15.76 -23.91 -10.98
CA CYS A 315 -16.56 -23.17 -10.01
C CYS A 315 -17.59 -24.07 -9.30
N VAL A 316 -17.12 -24.82 -8.29
CA VAL A 316 -17.88 -25.81 -7.51
C VAL A 316 -18.06 -25.42 -6.05
N ASN A 317 -18.95 -26.11 -5.32
CA ASN A 317 -19.16 -25.97 -3.87
C ASN A 317 -19.49 -24.53 -3.40
N LYS A 318 -20.20 -23.75 -4.21
CA LYS A 318 -20.52 -22.34 -3.93
C LYS A 318 -21.24 -22.15 -2.59
N ASP A 319 -20.89 -21.08 -1.90
CA ASP A 319 -21.56 -20.57 -0.71
C ASP A 319 -22.14 -19.16 -0.97
N ASP A 320 -22.67 -18.52 0.09
CA ASP A 320 -23.33 -17.21 0.00
C ASP A 320 -22.38 -16.07 -0.37
N LEU A 321 -21.07 -16.22 -0.14
CA LEU A 321 -20.06 -15.21 -0.51
C LEU A 321 -19.73 -15.31 -2.01
N CYS A 322 -19.75 -16.51 -2.59
CA CYS A 322 -19.57 -16.73 -4.02
C CYS A 322 -20.62 -16.02 -4.91
N GLU A 323 -21.79 -15.68 -4.35
CA GLU A 323 -22.84 -14.95 -5.08
C GLU A 323 -22.57 -13.44 -5.16
N ARG A 324 -21.75 -12.92 -4.25
CA ARG A 324 -21.50 -11.49 -4.07
C ARG A 324 -20.15 -11.04 -4.62
N ILE A 325 -19.24 -11.98 -4.91
CA ILE A 325 -17.86 -11.69 -5.30
C ILE A 325 -17.54 -12.17 -6.73
N PRO A 326 -16.87 -11.35 -7.57
CA PRO A 326 -16.57 -11.69 -8.97
C PRO A 326 -15.29 -12.50 -9.17
N HIS A 327 -14.46 -12.68 -8.13
CA HIS A 327 -13.11 -13.22 -8.25
C HIS A 327 -12.69 -14.11 -7.05
N PRO A 328 -11.96 -15.23 -7.27
CA PRO A 328 -11.42 -16.04 -6.17
C PRO A 328 -10.48 -15.28 -5.22
N MET A 329 -9.68 -14.34 -5.72
CA MET A 329 -8.81 -13.49 -4.88
C MET A 329 -9.62 -12.61 -3.93
N ALA A 330 -10.58 -11.84 -4.45
CA ALA A 330 -11.47 -11.01 -3.64
C ALA A 330 -12.26 -11.81 -2.59
N TYR A 331 -12.58 -13.09 -2.89
CA TYR A 331 -13.20 -13.96 -1.89
C TYR A 331 -12.24 -14.24 -0.74
N TYR A 332 -10.98 -14.55 -1.06
CA TYR A 332 -9.99 -14.92 -0.07
C TYR A 332 -9.60 -13.72 0.80
N GLU A 333 -9.49 -12.54 0.20
CA GLU A 333 -9.26 -11.27 0.89
C GLU A 333 -10.37 -10.97 1.90
N GLU A 334 -11.64 -10.99 1.48
CA GLU A 334 -12.76 -10.77 2.41
C GLU A 334 -12.75 -11.78 3.58
N ARG A 335 -12.38 -13.04 3.32
CA ARG A 335 -12.29 -14.05 4.39
C ARG A 335 -11.13 -13.84 5.35
N ILE A 336 -10.03 -13.24 4.90
CA ILE A 336 -8.92 -12.84 5.76
C ILE A 336 -9.35 -11.63 6.59
N ASP A 337 -9.96 -10.62 5.97
CA ASP A 337 -10.42 -9.41 6.64
C ASP A 337 -11.51 -9.69 7.70
N GLU A 338 -12.35 -10.71 7.47
CA GLU A 338 -13.37 -11.16 8.42
C GLU A 338 -12.81 -12.01 9.58
N ALA A 339 -11.59 -12.53 9.48
CA ALA A 339 -10.98 -13.37 10.49
C ALA A 339 -10.21 -12.51 11.51
N ASP A 340 -10.47 -12.69 12.82
CA ASP A 340 -9.72 -11.98 13.87
C ASP A 340 -8.24 -12.41 13.85
N ASP A 341 -7.30 -11.46 13.93
CA ASP A 341 -5.83 -11.69 13.87
C ASP A 341 -5.32 -12.76 14.87
N ASP A 342 -6.04 -12.98 15.97
CA ASP A 342 -5.72 -13.97 17.01
C ASP A 342 -6.11 -15.43 16.64
N GLU A 343 -6.89 -15.65 15.57
CA GLU A 343 -7.37 -16.99 15.14
C GLU A 343 -6.78 -17.46 13.79
N VAL A 344 -5.94 -16.64 13.13
CA VAL A 344 -5.37 -16.94 11.80
C VAL A 344 -3.93 -17.42 11.92
N GLU A 345 -3.73 -18.74 11.87
CA GLU A 345 -2.38 -19.33 11.78
C GLU A 345 -1.96 -19.48 10.30
N ASP A 346 -0.85 -18.83 9.91
CA ASP A 346 -0.28 -19.01 8.57
C ASP A 346 0.22 -20.45 8.43
N TRP A 347 -0.14 -21.10 7.32
CA TRP A 347 0.33 -22.42 6.94
C TRP A 347 1.87 -22.54 7.00
N ARG A 348 2.61 -21.46 6.72
CA ARG A 348 4.08 -21.41 6.81
C ARG A 348 4.59 -21.60 8.22
N GLU A 349 3.91 -21.05 9.22
CA GLU A 349 4.30 -21.20 10.63
C GLU A 349 4.08 -22.64 11.12
N THR A 350 3.06 -23.31 10.59
CA THR A 350 2.74 -24.70 10.93
C THR A 350 3.69 -25.71 10.26
N ASN A 351 4.27 -25.39 9.10
CA ASN A 351 5.13 -26.30 8.33
C ASN A 351 6.63 -25.93 8.33
N GLY A 352 7.01 -24.81 8.96
CA GLY A 352 8.39 -24.29 8.98
C GLY A 352 9.37 -24.96 9.96
N ASP A 353 8.92 -25.87 10.83
CA ASP A 353 9.77 -26.44 11.91
C ASP A 353 10.58 -27.70 11.52
N ASP A 354 10.43 -28.24 10.30
CA ASP A 354 11.16 -29.46 9.89
C ASP A 354 12.62 -29.21 9.45
N GLY A 355 13.15 -28.00 9.65
CA GLY A 355 14.47 -27.59 9.13
C GLY A 355 15.63 -27.49 10.12
N GLN A 356 15.41 -27.57 11.45
CA GLN A 356 16.42 -27.16 12.42
C GLN A 356 16.63 -28.07 13.64
N GLU A 357 16.62 -29.40 13.48
CA GLU A 357 17.34 -30.29 14.41
C GLU A 357 18.07 -31.42 13.70
N ALA A 358 19.29 -31.12 13.21
CA ALA A 358 20.33 -32.13 13.01
C ALA A 358 21.74 -31.51 13.10
N SER A 359 22.09 -31.01 14.28
CA SER A 359 23.49 -31.00 14.72
C SER A 359 23.57 -31.69 16.07
N GLY A 360 24.10 -32.92 16.08
CA GLY A 360 24.19 -33.73 17.29
C GLY A 360 24.58 -35.19 17.04
N ASP A 361 25.74 -35.42 16.42
CA ASP A 361 26.82 -36.30 16.94
C ASP A 361 28.07 -36.25 16.03
#